data_AF-A0A7Y2EW15-F1
#
_entry.id   AF-A0A7Y2EW15-F1
#
_cell.length_a   1.000
_cell.length_b   1.000
_cell.length_c   1.000
_cell.angle_alpha   90.00
_cell.angle_beta   90.00
_cell.angle_gamma   90.00
#
_symmetry.space_group_name_H-M   'P 1'
#
loop_
_entity.id
_entity.type
_entity.pdbx_description
1 polymer ?
#
loop_
_entity_poly.entity_id
_entity_poly.type
_entity_poly.pdbx_seq_one_letter_code
_entity_poly.pdbx_strand_id
1 'polypeptide(L)'
;MTSIARRCLLGIAVAGAVALGGAPASAVPAPEPVEQEGSSSLIAVPPGCSSPEPADVAFVGTAVAKDFEKVRYEIVQLRAGSATGSAIDGLLDVLYFEDVKFIDIGDDYLVGARFDPEFGQMFSTVKPPQPLFGGNDVIGLNDSDIDCPDLDDPVRTLYADGSGVDSGVLTPLFDNKRTLLATLGVPTAIAFAVLIALILLRYVLVIAFRGIFELGRAAVTPTPDHRAVRTRGHRADEAS
;
A
#
# COMPACT_ATOMS: atom_id res chain seq x y z
N MET A 1 -22.26 -8.79 -40.45
CA MET A 1 -22.87 -9.61 -41.54
C MET A 1 -22.19 -10.98 -41.54
N THR A 2 -22.90 -12.05 -41.95
CA THR A 2 -22.60 -13.51 -41.90
C THR A 2 -22.73 -14.13 -40.50
N SER A 3 -23.86 -14.69 -40.04
CA SER A 3 -24.84 -15.67 -40.58
C SER A 3 -24.26 -17.04 -40.94
N ILE A 4 -24.39 -18.00 -40.02
CA ILE A 4 -24.40 -19.44 -40.32
C ILE A 4 -25.56 -20.07 -39.57
N ALA A 5 -26.60 -20.39 -40.34
CA ALA A 5 -27.75 -21.18 -39.97
C ALA A 5 -27.58 -22.62 -40.50
N ARG A 6 -28.08 -23.62 -39.75
CA ARG A 6 -28.52 -25.00 -40.11
C ARG A 6 -28.30 -25.89 -38.87
N ARG A 7 -29.20 -26.77 -38.44
CA ARG A 7 -30.17 -27.59 -39.17
C ARG A 7 -31.20 -28.18 -38.19
N CYS A 8 -32.44 -28.24 -38.68
CA CYS A 8 -33.55 -29.06 -38.22
C CYS A 8 -33.18 -30.53 -37.93
N LEU A 9 -33.84 -31.13 -36.94
CA LEU A 9 -34.32 -32.52 -37.03
C LEU A 9 -35.54 -32.72 -36.13
N LEU A 10 -36.65 -33.04 -36.80
CA LEU A 10 -37.91 -33.56 -36.25
C LEU A 10 -37.68 -34.91 -35.57
N GLY A 11 -38.42 -35.16 -34.48
CA GLY A 11 -38.61 -36.48 -33.91
C GLY A 11 -39.90 -36.54 -33.10
N ILE A 12 -40.99 -36.90 -33.78
CA ILE A 12 -42.30 -37.23 -33.18
C ILE A 12 -42.22 -38.64 -32.60
N ALA A 13 -42.66 -38.85 -31.36
CA ALA A 13 -43.09 -40.16 -30.86
C ALA A 13 -44.21 -40.00 -29.81
N VAL A 14 -45.21 -40.85 -29.95
CA VAL A 14 -46.56 -40.80 -29.35
C VAL A 14 -46.70 -41.86 -28.25
N ALA A 15 -47.54 -41.52 -27.27
CA ALA A 15 -48.33 -42.37 -26.36
C ALA A 15 -47.63 -43.25 -25.30
N GLY A 16 -48.15 -43.10 -24.07
CA GLY A 16 -47.93 -44.01 -22.96
C GLY A 16 -48.59 -43.51 -21.67
N ALA A 17 -49.92 -43.49 -21.65
CA ALA A 17 -50.68 -43.24 -20.43
C ALA A 17 -50.68 -44.50 -19.55
N VAL A 18 -50.04 -44.43 -18.37
CA VAL A 18 -50.27 -45.36 -17.26
C VAL A 18 -50.55 -44.52 -16.02
N ALA A 19 -51.81 -44.53 -15.60
CA ALA A 19 -52.25 -43.96 -14.35
C ALA A 19 -52.00 -44.97 -13.22
N LEU A 20 -51.09 -44.64 -12.31
CA LEU A 20 -51.02 -45.23 -10.97
C LEU A 20 -51.43 -44.15 -9.98
N GLY A 21 -52.62 -44.32 -9.41
CA GLY A 21 -53.12 -43.51 -8.31
C GLY A 21 -52.27 -43.75 -7.06
N GLY A 22 -51.47 -42.75 -6.70
CA GLY A 22 -50.89 -42.58 -5.37
C GLY A 22 -51.74 -41.60 -4.58
N ALA A 23 -52.09 -41.97 -3.36
CA ALA A 23 -52.90 -41.19 -2.42
C ALA A 23 -52.39 -39.74 -2.23
N PRO A 24 -53.27 -38.77 -1.92
CA PRO A 24 -52.82 -37.43 -1.57
C PRO A 24 -52.12 -37.50 -0.21
N ALA A 25 -50.79 -37.49 -0.21
CA ALA A 25 -50.05 -37.06 0.96
C ALA A 25 -50.39 -35.59 1.16
N SER A 26 -51.05 -35.27 2.28
CA SER A 26 -51.23 -33.90 2.73
C SER A 26 -49.89 -33.19 2.71
N ALA A 27 -49.67 -32.35 1.69
CA ALA A 27 -48.56 -31.44 1.66
C ALA A 27 -48.77 -30.46 2.81
N VAL A 28 -47.93 -30.59 3.84
CA VAL A 28 -47.65 -29.51 4.77
C VAL A 28 -47.36 -28.28 3.90
N PRO A 29 -48.02 -27.12 4.13
CA PRO A 29 -47.72 -25.93 3.35
C PRO A 29 -46.22 -25.68 3.45
N ALA A 30 -45.53 -25.71 2.32
CA ALA A 30 -44.17 -25.21 2.26
C ALA A 30 -44.23 -23.77 2.79
N PRO A 31 -43.36 -23.38 3.74
CA PRO A 31 -43.32 -21.99 4.16
C PRO A 31 -43.11 -21.15 2.91
N GLU A 32 -44.01 -20.20 2.68
CA GLU A 32 -43.91 -19.25 1.59
C GLU A 32 -42.51 -18.63 1.64
N PRO A 33 -41.79 -18.53 0.51
CA PRO A 33 -40.55 -17.77 0.47
C PRO A 33 -40.92 -16.35 0.89
N VAL A 34 -40.48 -15.94 2.08
CA VAL A 34 -40.52 -14.55 2.46
C VAL A 34 -39.65 -13.85 1.42
N GLU A 35 -40.26 -13.04 0.55
CA GLU A 35 -39.54 -12.11 -0.29
C GLU A 35 -38.77 -11.20 0.67
N GLN A 36 -37.50 -11.51 0.84
CA GLN A 36 -36.58 -10.74 1.66
C GLN A 36 -36.26 -9.48 0.85
N GLU A 37 -37.16 -8.49 0.95
CA GLU A 37 -36.93 -7.17 0.41
C GLU A 37 -35.63 -6.61 1.04
N GLY A 38 -34.58 -6.53 0.24
CA GLY A 38 -33.60 -5.45 0.36
C GLY A 38 -32.39 -5.65 1.28
N SER A 39 -31.90 -6.87 1.55
CA SER A 39 -30.51 -6.99 2.03
C SER A 39 -29.57 -6.98 0.82
N SER A 40 -29.08 -5.80 0.44
CA SER A 40 -27.94 -5.63 -0.47
C SER A 40 -26.63 -6.21 0.09
N SER A 41 -26.65 -6.65 1.35
CA SER A 41 -25.58 -7.41 1.99
C SER A 41 -25.62 -8.89 1.61
N LEU A 42 -24.47 -9.42 1.18
CA LEU A 42 -24.27 -10.86 0.95
C LEU A 42 -24.27 -11.66 2.27
N ILE A 43 -24.13 -10.99 3.41
CA ILE A 43 -24.10 -11.57 4.74
C ILE A 43 -25.47 -11.33 5.38
N ALA A 44 -26.14 -12.42 5.76
CA ALA A 44 -27.41 -12.35 6.46
C ALA A 44 -27.19 -11.73 7.86
N VAL A 45 -27.68 -10.51 8.04
CA VAL A 45 -27.57 -9.77 9.30
C VAL A 45 -28.66 -10.22 10.27
N PRO A 46 -28.32 -10.74 11.47
CA PRO A 46 -29.31 -11.13 12.45
C PRO A 46 -30.19 -9.95 12.89
N PRO A 47 -31.47 -10.19 13.22
CA PRO A 47 -32.33 -9.14 13.76
C PRO A 47 -31.74 -8.62 15.08
N GLY A 48 -31.58 -7.30 15.18
CA GLY A 48 -30.93 -6.64 16.33
C GLY A 48 -29.56 -6.04 16.01
N CYS A 49 -28.94 -6.40 14.88
CA CYS A 49 -27.69 -5.80 14.41
C CYS A 49 -27.97 -4.61 13.46
N SER A 50 -27.16 -3.55 13.55
CA SER A 50 -27.23 -2.42 12.61
C SER A 50 -26.51 -2.78 11.31
N SER A 51 -27.22 -2.71 10.19
CA SER A 51 -26.60 -2.83 8.85
C SER A 51 -26.17 -1.46 8.35
N PRO A 52 -24.96 -1.33 7.75
CA PRO A 52 -24.60 -0.12 7.04
C PRO A 52 -25.52 0.08 5.84
N GLU A 53 -25.70 1.33 5.46
CA GLU A 53 -26.52 1.73 4.32
C GLU A 53 -25.75 1.46 3.02
N PRO A 54 -26.40 0.94 1.96
CA PRO A 54 -25.71 0.58 0.73
C PRO A 54 -25.16 1.79 -0.04
N ALA A 55 -24.12 1.56 -0.85
CA ALA A 55 -23.67 2.50 -1.85
C ALA A 55 -24.59 2.48 -3.09
N ASP A 56 -24.85 3.65 -3.67
CA ASP A 56 -25.65 3.79 -4.89
C ASP A 56 -24.87 3.39 -6.15
N VAL A 57 -23.54 3.56 -6.10
CA VAL A 57 -22.63 3.17 -7.18
C VAL A 57 -21.31 2.67 -6.59
N ALA A 58 -20.78 1.59 -7.17
CA ALA A 58 -19.43 1.12 -6.90
C ALA A 58 -18.71 0.91 -8.23
N PHE A 59 -17.51 1.46 -8.37
CA PHE A 59 -16.73 1.37 -9.61
C PHE A 59 -15.23 1.40 -9.34
N VAL A 60 -14.46 0.86 -10.28
CA VAL A 60 -13.03 1.09 -10.37
C VAL A 60 -12.81 2.27 -11.29
N GLY A 61 -12.07 3.27 -10.84
CA GLY A 61 -11.79 4.47 -11.64
C GLY A 61 -10.44 5.09 -11.30
N THR A 62 -9.89 5.80 -12.28
CA THR A 62 -8.61 6.50 -12.15
C THR A 62 -8.88 7.94 -11.70
N ALA A 63 -8.19 8.41 -10.67
CA ALA A 63 -8.31 9.80 -10.22
C ALA A 63 -7.66 10.74 -11.24
N VAL A 64 -8.44 11.55 -11.96
CA VAL A 64 -7.91 12.42 -13.04
C VAL A 64 -7.72 13.87 -12.61
N ALA A 65 -8.53 14.33 -11.65
CA ALA A 65 -8.42 15.67 -11.09
C ALA A 65 -8.93 15.69 -9.65
N LYS A 66 -8.46 16.65 -8.87
CA LYS A 66 -8.78 16.79 -7.45
C LYS A 66 -8.76 18.26 -7.05
N ASP A 67 -9.79 18.65 -6.32
CA ASP A 67 -9.95 19.97 -5.69
C ASP A 67 -9.71 19.87 -4.18
N PHE A 68 -10.14 20.87 -3.39
CA PHE A 68 -10.00 20.85 -1.93
C PHE A 68 -10.96 19.86 -1.24
N GLU A 69 -12.10 19.56 -1.85
CA GLU A 69 -13.17 18.75 -1.24
C GLU A 69 -13.65 17.59 -2.13
N LYS A 70 -13.23 17.58 -3.40
CA LYS A 70 -13.77 16.66 -4.41
C LYS A 70 -12.65 16.02 -5.22
N VAL A 71 -12.90 14.81 -5.70
CA VAL A 71 -12.05 14.12 -6.66
C VAL A 71 -12.90 13.74 -7.87
N ARG A 72 -12.38 14.02 -9.06
CA ARG A 72 -12.94 13.58 -10.33
C ARG A 72 -12.28 12.29 -10.75
N TYR A 73 -13.09 11.28 -10.99
CA TYR A 73 -12.64 9.98 -11.49
C TYR A 73 -13.08 9.77 -12.93
N GLU A 74 -12.22 9.16 -13.72
CA GLU A 74 -12.61 8.50 -14.96
C GLU A 74 -13.03 7.06 -14.62
N ILE A 75 -14.27 6.70 -14.93
CA ILE A 75 -14.81 5.37 -14.64
C ILE A 75 -14.22 4.36 -15.62
N VAL A 76 -13.38 3.46 -15.10
CA VAL A 76 -12.78 2.36 -15.87
C VAL A 76 -13.73 1.16 -15.92
N GLN A 77 -14.32 0.80 -14.78
CA GLN A 77 -15.22 -0.35 -14.68
C GLN A 77 -16.30 -0.16 -13.61
N LEU A 78 -17.56 -0.29 -13.99
CA LEU A 78 -18.68 -0.35 -13.04
C LEU A 78 -18.74 -1.73 -12.36
N ARG A 79 -18.87 -1.77 -11.03
CA ARG A 79 -18.97 -3.00 -10.23
C ARG A 79 -20.36 -3.23 -9.67
N ALA A 80 -21.02 -2.17 -9.19
CA ALA A 80 -22.38 -2.21 -8.70
C ALA A 80 -23.09 -0.86 -8.91
N GLY A 81 -24.41 -0.88 -8.93
CA GLY A 81 -25.22 0.33 -9.08
C GLY A 81 -25.17 0.95 -10.47
N SER A 82 -25.45 2.25 -10.55
CA SER A 82 -25.45 2.99 -11.82
C SER A 82 -24.89 4.40 -11.61
N ALA A 83 -23.92 4.79 -12.43
CA ALA A 83 -23.41 6.17 -12.45
C ALA A 83 -24.26 7.11 -13.34
N THR A 84 -25.37 6.61 -13.89
CA THR A 84 -26.19 7.35 -14.86
C THR A 84 -26.87 8.55 -14.18
N GLY A 85 -26.70 9.74 -14.77
CA GLY A 85 -27.27 10.99 -14.23
C GLY A 85 -26.32 11.78 -13.34
N SER A 86 -25.28 11.14 -12.78
CA SER A 86 -24.22 11.80 -12.01
C SER A 86 -22.90 11.86 -12.78
N ALA A 87 -22.62 10.87 -13.63
CA ALA A 87 -21.44 10.87 -14.50
C ALA A 87 -21.69 11.62 -15.81
N ILE A 88 -20.74 12.45 -16.22
CA ILE A 88 -20.74 13.19 -17.49
C ILE A 88 -19.53 12.72 -18.30
N ASP A 89 -19.78 12.13 -19.48
CA ASP A 89 -18.73 11.61 -20.37
C ASP A 89 -17.80 10.57 -19.68
N GLY A 90 -18.37 9.73 -18.82
CA GLY A 90 -17.61 8.73 -18.04
C GLY A 90 -16.82 9.31 -16.86
N LEU A 91 -16.89 10.62 -16.62
CA LEU A 91 -16.28 11.29 -15.49
C LEU A 91 -17.29 11.47 -14.37
N LEU A 92 -16.90 11.15 -13.14
CA LEU A 92 -17.74 11.30 -11.95
C LEU A 92 -17.00 12.10 -10.87
N ASP A 93 -17.66 13.15 -10.37
CA ASP A 93 -17.18 13.94 -9.25
C ASP A 93 -17.71 13.36 -7.94
N VAL A 94 -16.80 13.05 -7.01
CA VAL A 94 -17.10 12.48 -5.70
C VAL A 94 -16.54 13.39 -4.61
N LEU A 95 -17.36 13.69 -3.60
CA LEU A 95 -17.07 14.55 -2.46
C LEU A 95 -16.44 13.73 -1.32
N TYR A 96 -15.32 14.22 -0.79
CA TYR A 96 -14.54 13.61 0.31
C TYR A 96 -14.16 14.60 1.43
N PHE A 97 -14.40 15.90 1.24
CA PHE A 97 -13.99 16.95 2.19
C PHE A 97 -12.50 16.88 2.57
N GLU A 98 -12.16 16.65 3.83
CA GLU A 98 -10.77 16.59 4.31
C GLU A 98 -10.02 15.32 3.90
N ASP A 99 -10.74 14.28 3.48
CA ASP A 99 -10.16 12.98 3.11
C ASP A 99 -9.56 13.00 1.70
N VAL A 100 -9.84 14.05 0.93
CA VAL A 100 -9.28 14.27 -0.42
C VAL A 100 -7.76 14.17 -0.42
N LYS A 101 -7.07 14.56 0.66
CA LYS A 101 -5.61 14.52 0.77
C LYS A 101 -5.00 13.11 0.66
N PHE A 102 -5.78 12.07 0.89
CA PHE A 102 -5.33 10.68 0.83
C PHE A 102 -5.50 10.04 -0.56
N ILE A 103 -6.06 10.78 -1.51
CA ILE A 103 -6.23 10.34 -2.90
C ILE A 103 -5.18 11.00 -3.77
N ASP A 104 -4.45 10.17 -4.50
CA ASP A 104 -3.39 10.58 -5.43
C ASP A 104 -3.92 10.55 -6.87
N ILE A 105 -3.53 11.58 -7.63
CA ILE A 105 -3.95 11.71 -9.03
C ILE A 105 -3.14 10.73 -9.88
N GLY A 106 -3.83 9.99 -10.75
CA GLY A 106 -3.25 8.99 -11.65
C GLY A 106 -3.35 7.56 -11.15
N ASP A 107 -3.76 7.36 -9.89
CA ASP A 107 -3.93 6.03 -9.30
C ASP A 107 -5.36 5.50 -9.49
N ASP A 108 -5.48 4.17 -9.48
CA ASP A 108 -6.74 3.44 -9.63
C ASP A 108 -7.33 3.07 -8.26
N TYR A 109 -8.59 3.45 -8.06
CA TYR A 109 -9.31 3.21 -6.82
C TYR A 109 -10.61 2.45 -7.06
N LEU A 110 -10.98 1.61 -6.09
CA LEU A 110 -12.32 1.05 -5.96
C LEU A 110 -13.15 2.03 -5.11
N VAL A 111 -14.05 2.76 -5.75
CA VAL A 111 -14.84 3.82 -5.14
C VAL A 111 -16.28 3.34 -4.96
N GLY A 112 -16.71 3.21 -3.70
CA GLY A 112 -18.12 3.14 -3.34
C GLY A 112 -18.64 4.52 -2.95
N ALA A 113 -19.66 5.00 -3.65
CA ALA A 113 -20.23 6.32 -3.45
C ALA A 113 -21.76 6.28 -3.34
N ARG A 114 -22.30 7.22 -2.56
CA ARG A 114 -23.73 7.42 -2.33
C ARG A 114 -24.12 8.85 -2.63
N PHE A 115 -25.31 9.06 -3.17
CA PHE A 115 -25.84 10.39 -3.42
C PHE A 115 -26.25 11.04 -2.09
N ASP A 116 -25.67 12.19 -1.78
CA ASP A 116 -26.06 12.99 -0.63
C ASP A 116 -27.05 14.09 -1.08
N PRO A 117 -28.30 14.07 -0.62
CA PRO A 117 -29.30 15.08 -0.98
C PRO A 117 -29.00 16.47 -0.40
N GLU A 118 -28.19 16.57 0.65
CA GLU A 118 -27.81 17.86 1.26
C GLU A 118 -26.84 18.63 0.34
N PHE A 119 -25.86 17.93 -0.23
CA PHE A 119 -24.85 18.53 -1.13
C PHE A 119 -25.19 18.36 -2.62
N GLY A 120 -26.20 17.55 -2.95
CA GLY A 120 -26.62 17.23 -4.31
C GLY A 120 -25.54 16.52 -5.14
N GLN A 121 -24.67 15.75 -4.50
CA GLN A 121 -23.47 15.16 -5.10
C GLN A 121 -23.20 13.76 -4.56
N MET A 122 -22.39 12.99 -5.30
CA MET A 122 -21.89 11.71 -4.80
C MET A 122 -20.87 11.95 -3.68
N PHE A 123 -21.01 11.23 -2.58
CA PHE A 123 -20.16 11.30 -1.39
C PHE A 123 -19.51 9.94 -1.13
N SER A 124 -18.27 9.94 -0.66
CA SER A 124 -17.53 8.76 -0.22
C SER A 124 -16.51 9.12 0.86
N THR A 125 -16.14 8.18 1.72
CA THR A 125 -15.06 8.36 2.70
C THR A 125 -13.90 7.40 2.44
N VAL A 126 -12.72 7.74 2.96
CA VAL A 126 -11.52 6.91 2.89
C VAL A 126 -11.28 6.18 4.22
N LYS A 127 -11.71 6.81 5.31
CA LYS A 127 -11.46 6.36 6.68
C LYS A 127 -12.28 5.09 6.99
N PRO A 128 -11.69 4.12 7.70
CA PRO A 128 -12.48 3.03 8.25
C PRO A 128 -13.46 3.57 9.32
N PRO A 129 -14.59 2.88 9.54
CA PRO A 129 -15.52 3.24 10.60
C PRO A 129 -14.78 3.27 11.95
N GLN A 130 -15.00 4.33 12.72
CA GLN A 130 -14.30 4.52 13.98
C GLN A 130 -14.89 3.56 15.02
N PRO A 131 -14.07 2.81 15.76
CA PRO A 131 -14.56 2.05 16.90
C PRO A 131 -15.20 3.01 17.90
N LEU A 132 -16.34 2.61 18.46
CA LEU A 132 -17.01 3.38 19.51
C LEU A 132 -16.20 3.26 20.81
N PHE A 133 -15.17 4.09 20.94
CA PHE A 133 -14.38 4.17 22.16
C PHE A 133 -15.21 4.85 23.25
N GLY A 134 -15.62 4.08 24.27
CA GLY A 134 -16.24 4.60 25.49
C GLY A 134 -17.78 4.57 25.54
N GLY A 135 -18.44 3.90 24.59
CA GLY A 135 -19.91 3.78 24.59
C GLY A 135 -20.47 2.64 25.43
N ASN A 136 -19.89 1.43 25.32
CA ASN A 136 -20.54 0.21 25.80
C ASN A 136 -19.61 -0.85 26.43
N ASP A 137 -18.34 -0.52 26.71
CA ASP A 137 -17.41 -1.40 27.45
C ASP A 137 -17.71 -1.48 28.96
N VAL A 138 -18.93 -1.10 29.35
CA VAL A 138 -19.51 -1.42 30.65
C VAL A 138 -20.03 -2.84 30.59
N ILE A 139 -19.32 -3.73 31.28
CA ILE A 139 -19.69 -5.13 31.53
C ILE A 139 -21.19 -5.20 31.85
N GLY A 140 -22.01 -5.83 31.00
CA GLY A 140 -23.43 -6.07 31.27
C GLY A 140 -24.47 -5.32 30.42
N LEU A 141 -24.12 -4.35 29.57
CA LEU A 141 -25.10 -3.58 28.77
C LEU A 141 -25.17 -3.97 27.29
N ASN A 142 -24.08 -4.53 26.74
CA ASN A 142 -24.03 -5.10 25.39
C ASN A 142 -23.92 -6.64 25.41
N ASP A 143 -24.27 -7.27 26.53
CA ASP A 143 -24.45 -8.73 26.64
C ASP A 143 -25.76 -9.16 25.93
N SER A 144 -26.02 -8.66 24.72
CA SER A 144 -26.95 -9.32 23.83
C SER A 144 -26.27 -10.61 23.37
N ASP A 145 -26.92 -11.76 23.55
CA ASP A 145 -26.48 -13.09 23.06
C ASP A 145 -26.40 -13.17 21.50
N ILE A 146 -26.33 -12.04 20.82
CA ILE A 146 -26.36 -11.88 19.38
C ILE A 146 -24.97 -11.43 18.93
N ASP A 147 -24.26 -12.35 18.28
CA ASP A 147 -22.98 -12.10 17.65
C ASP A 147 -23.21 -11.42 16.29
N CYS A 148 -22.96 -10.12 16.21
CA CYS A 148 -23.15 -9.34 14.99
C CYS A 148 -21.89 -9.44 14.10
N PRO A 149 -22.02 -9.77 12.80
CA PRO A 149 -20.88 -9.77 11.90
C PRO A 149 -20.32 -8.36 11.73
N ASP A 150 -18.99 -8.26 11.62
CA ASP A 150 -18.33 -7.01 11.24
C ASP A 150 -18.57 -6.75 9.75
N LEU A 151 -19.21 -5.62 9.45
CA LEU A 151 -19.60 -5.25 8.09
C LEU A 151 -18.89 -3.95 7.72
N ASP A 152 -18.06 -4.02 6.69
CA ASP A 152 -17.43 -2.85 6.11
C ASP A 152 -18.48 -1.90 5.51
N ASP A 153 -18.26 -0.60 5.69
CA ASP A 153 -19.09 0.44 5.06
C ASP A 153 -18.88 0.41 3.53
N PRO A 154 -19.96 0.19 2.73
CA PRO A 154 -19.86 0.17 1.28
C PRO A 154 -19.62 1.56 0.69
N VAL A 155 -19.87 2.65 1.41
CA VAL A 155 -19.64 4.04 0.99
C VAL A 155 -18.20 4.44 1.30
N ARG A 156 -17.25 3.61 0.83
CA ARG A 156 -15.82 3.78 1.10
C ARG A 156 -14.99 3.65 -0.17
N THR A 157 -13.88 4.37 -0.20
CA THR A 157 -12.87 4.28 -1.24
C THR A 157 -11.68 3.45 -0.77
N LEU A 158 -11.32 2.47 -1.58
CA LEU A 158 -10.22 1.53 -1.40
C LEU A 158 -9.29 1.60 -2.60
N TYR A 159 -8.10 1.05 -2.50
CA TYR A 159 -7.28 0.77 -3.68
C TYR A 159 -7.94 -0.28 -4.58
N ALA A 160 -7.56 -0.34 -5.85
CA ALA A 160 -8.12 -1.29 -6.81
C ALA A 160 -7.94 -2.78 -6.42
N ASP A 161 -6.97 -3.09 -5.55
CA ASP A 161 -6.74 -4.42 -4.98
C ASP A 161 -7.62 -4.74 -3.75
N GLY A 162 -8.44 -3.78 -3.32
CA GLY A 162 -9.30 -3.86 -2.14
C GLY A 162 -8.60 -3.52 -0.83
N SER A 163 -7.32 -3.16 -0.85
CA SER A 163 -6.63 -2.67 0.35
C SER A 163 -7.15 -1.29 0.74
N GLY A 164 -7.21 -1.04 2.04
CA GLY A 164 -7.60 0.27 2.57
C GLY A 164 -6.59 1.34 2.16
N VAL A 165 -7.09 2.52 1.80
CA VAL A 165 -6.24 3.69 1.64
C VAL A 165 -5.80 4.16 3.03
N ASP A 166 -4.49 4.22 3.25
CA ASP A 166 -3.89 4.49 4.56
C ASP A 166 -4.08 5.96 4.97
N SER A 167 -5.21 6.27 5.59
CA SER A 167 -5.51 7.59 6.15
C SER A 167 -4.83 7.89 7.50
N GLY A 168 -3.80 7.12 7.86
CA GLY A 168 -3.10 7.22 9.13
C GLY A 168 -2.26 8.49 9.27
N VAL A 169 -2.12 8.99 10.50
CA VAL A 169 -1.28 10.17 10.81
C VAL A 169 0.23 9.92 10.57
N LEU A 170 0.64 8.66 10.47
CA LEU A 170 2.04 8.28 10.24
C LEU A 170 2.32 7.83 8.80
N THR A 171 1.30 7.60 7.97
CA THR A 171 1.46 7.21 6.57
C THR A 171 2.44 8.10 5.79
N PRO A 172 2.34 9.45 5.84
CA PRO A 172 3.27 10.31 5.10
C PRO A 172 4.73 10.20 5.56
N LEU A 173 4.97 9.71 6.78
CA LEU A 173 6.32 9.49 7.32
C LEU A 173 6.94 8.19 6.76
N PHE A 174 6.13 7.18 6.43
CA PHE A 174 6.61 5.88 5.93
C PHE A 174 6.65 5.79 4.41
N ASP A 175 5.76 6.47 3.68
CA ASP A 175 5.77 6.49 2.22
C ASP A 175 7.06 7.10 1.66
N ASN A 176 7.56 8.13 2.34
CA ASN A 176 8.78 8.84 1.95
C ASN A 176 10.06 8.25 2.54
N LYS A 177 10.09 6.96 2.89
CA LYS A 177 11.27 6.30 3.51
C LYS A 177 12.57 6.53 2.75
N ARG A 178 12.53 6.54 1.42
CA ARG A 178 13.71 6.81 0.57
C ARG A 178 14.16 8.26 0.67
N THR A 179 13.22 9.20 0.64
CA THR A 179 13.51 10.63 0.75
C THR A 179 14.03 10.98 2.15
N LEU A 180 13.48 10.37 3.20
CA LEU A 180 13.97 10.49 4.57
C LEU A 180 15.37 9.88 4.75
N LEU A 181 15.59 8.67 4.24
CA LEU A 181 16.91 8.03 4.26
C LEU A 181 17.94 8.83 3.45
N ALA A 182 17.55 9.42 2.32
CA ALA A 182 18.45 10.28 1.55
C ALA A 182 18.76 11.57 2.32
N THR A 183 17.77 12.20 2.93
CA THR A 183 17.93 13.47 3.65
C THR A 183 18.84 13.33 4.87
N LEU A 184 18.75 12.25 5.64
CA LEU A 184 19.66 11.98 6.75
C LEU A 184 20.96 11.29 6.30
N GLY A 185 20.87 10.36 5.36
CA GLY A 185 21.98 9.50 4.96
C GLY A 185 23.04 10.23 4.15
N VAL A 186 22.64 11.10 3.21
CA VAL A 186 23.56 11.87 2.37
C VAL A 186 24.50 12.76 3.18
N PRO A 187 24.03 13.66 4.09
CA PRO A 187 24.94 14.50 4.87
C PRO A 187 25.84 13.68 5.80
N THR A 188 25.31 12.58 6.37
CA THR A 188 26.09 11.68 7.23
C THR A 188 27.20 10.98 6.46
N ALA A 189 26.92 10.51 5.23
CA ALA A 189 27.90 9.89 4.36
C ALA A 189 28.98 10.88 3.91
N ILE A 190 28.60 12.13 3.58
CA ILE A 190 29.56 13.19 3.23
C ILE A 190 30.49 13.47 4.41
N ALA A 191 29.95 13.61 5.63
CA ALA A 191 30.75 13.84 6.83
C ALA A 191 31.78 12.71 7.04
N PHE A 192 31.35 11.45 6.93
CA PHE A 192 32.24 10.29 7.02
C PHE A 192 33.31 10.29 5.92
N ALA A 193 32.94 10.58 4.67
CA ALA A 193 33.87 10.61 3.55
C ALA A 193 34.96 11.67 3.74
N VAL A 194 34.58 12.87 4.19
CA VAL A 194 35.53 13.95 4.52
C VAL A 194 36.48 13.53 5.64
N LEU A 195 35.94 12.91 6.71
CA LEU A 195 36.74 12.46 7.85
C LEU A 195 37.77 11.40 7.44
N ILE A 196 37.35 10.42 6.64
CA ILE A 196 38.24 9.38 6.09
C ILE A 196 39.32 10.01 5.21
N ALA A 197 38.95 10.93 4.31
CA ALA A 197 39.90 11.62 3.43
C ALA A 197 40.96 12.40 4.23
N LEU A 198 40.54 13.12 5.28
CA LEU A 198 41.45 13.87 6.15
C LEU A 198 42.39 12.95 6.93
N ILE A 199 41.90 11.80 7.42
CA ILE A 199 42.73 10.82 8.12
C ILE A 199 43.79 10.22 7.19
N LEU A 200 43.39 9.81 5.98
CA LEU A 200 44.31 9.27 4.98
C LEU A 200 45.38 10.30 4.59
N LEU A 201 44.97 11.55 4.36
CA LEU A 201 45.89 12.65 4.08
C LEU A 201 46.91 12.86 5.22
N ARG A 202 46.42 12.89 6.47
CA ARG A 202 47.30 13.00 7.65
C ARG A 202 48.31 11.86 7.70
N TYR A 203 47.88 10.63 7.42
CA TYR A 203 48.74 9.45 7.48
C TYR A 203 49.83 9.49 6.39
N VAL A 204 49.45 9.87 5.16
CA VAL A 204 50.40 10.04 4.04
C VAL A 204 51.44 11.11 4.36
N LEU A 205 51.03 12.26 4.92
CA LEU A 205 51.96 13.31 5.32
C LEU A 205 52.96 12.82 6.38
N VAL A 206 52.50 12.11 7.41
CA VAL A 206 53.38 11.58 8.47
C VAL A 206 54.39 10.58 7.91
N ILE A 207 53.99 9.69 7.00
CA ILE A 207 54.89 8.73 6.36
C ILE A 207 55.91 9.46 5.48
N ALA A 208 55.46 10.43 4.66
CA ALA A 208 56.33 11.19 3.77
C ALA A 208 57.40 11.96 4.57
N PHE A 209 57.01 12.64 5.65
CA PHE A 209 57.97 13.35 6.52
C PHE A 209 58.97 12.40 7.18
N ARG A 210 58.54 11.22 7.63
CA ARG A 210 59.46 10.20 8.16
C ARG A 210 60.45 9.72 7.11
N GLY A 211 60.00 9.46 5.87
CA GLY A 211 60.88 9.04 4.78
C GLY A 211 61.96 10.07 4.43
N ILE A 212 61.60 11.36 4.37
CA ILE A 212 62.55 12.44 4.09
C ILE A 212 63.58 12.58 5.22
N PHE A 213 63.17 12.42 6.48
CA PHE A 213 64.07 12.52 7.63
C PHE A 213 65.11 11.40 7.69
N GLU A 214 64.74 10.18 7.28
CA GLU A 214 65.67 9.04 7.18
C GLU A 214 66.69 9.23 6.05
N LEU A 215 66.26 9.72 4.89
CA LEU A 215 67.16 10.05 3.78
C LEU A 215 68.10 11.23 4.13
N GLY A 216 67.58 12.23 4.85
CA GLY A 216 68.38 13.35 5.34
C GLY A 216 69.44 12.93 6.36
N ARG A 217 69.12 12.00 7.27
CA ARG A 217 70.11 11.46 8.23
C ARG A 217 71.17 10.60 7.55
N ALA A 218 70.79 9.76 6.58
CA ALA A 218 71.74 8.94 5.82
C ALA A 218 72.74 9.77 5.01
N ALA A 219 72.36 10.97 4.57
CA ALA A 219 73.25 11.88 3.84
C ALA A 219 74.27 12.61 4.73
N VAL A 220 74.02 12.70 6.05
CA VAL A 220 74.83 13.52 6.98
C VAL A 220 75.82 12.69 7.80
N THR A 221 75.67 11.36 7.89
CA THR A 221 76.66 10.52 8.56
C THR A 221 77.67 9.95 7.54
N PRO A 222 78.92 10.44 7.51
CA PRO A 222 79.95 9.87 6.65
C PRO A 222 80.19 8.41 7.05
N THR A 223 80.11 7.52 6.07
CA THR A 223 80.39 6.09 6.24
C THR A 223 81.81 5.95 6.80
N PRO A 224 82.01 5.37 8.00
CA PRO A 224 83.35 5.22 8.55
C PRO A 224 84.13 4.25 7.67
N ASP A 225 85.12 4.77 6.95
CA ASP A 225 85.96 3.98 6.05
C ASP A 225 86.79 2.99 6.87
N HIS A 226 86.39 1.72 6.84
CA HIS A 226 87.05 0.62 7.55
C HIS A 226 88.49 0.37 7.03
N ARG A 227 88.87 1.00 5.93
CA ARG A 227 90.19 0.84 5.30
C ARG A 227 91.31 1.60 6.01
N ALA A 228 90.99 2.62 6.82
CA ALA A 228 91.99 3.43 7.52
C ALA A 228 92.57 2.80 8.80
N VAL A 229 91.99 1.70 9.31
CA VAL A 229 92.39 1.09 10.59
C VAL A 229 93.52 0.06 10.43
N ARG A 230 93.82 -0.41 9.21
CA ARG A 230 94.67 -1.60 9.00
C ARG A 230 96.17 -1.35 8.77
N THR A 231 96.67 -0.11 8.86
CA THR A 231 98.07 0.20 8.50
C THR A 231 98.99 0.60 9.65
N ARG A 232 98.58 0.47 10.92
CA ARG A 232 99.43 0.88 12.07
C ARG A 232 100.07 -0.25 12.89
N GLY A 233 100.12 -1.48 12.37
CA GLY A 233 100.85 -2.58 12.98
C GLY A 233 102.06 -2.98 12.15
N HIS A 234 103.23 -3.06 12.79
CA HIS A 234 104.52 -3.60 12.31
C HIS A 234 105.52 -2.62 11.67
N ARG A 235 106.18 -1.81 12.51
CA ARG A 235 107.60 -1.48 12.34
C ARG A 235 108.22 -1.05 13.68
N ALA A 236 108.50 -2.02 14.55
CA ALA A 236 109.38 -1.84 15.71
C ALA A 236 109.85 -3.23 16.14
N ASP A 237 110.85 -3.76 15.43
CA ASP A 237 111.75 -4.84 15.86
C ASP A 237 112.86 -4.93 14.82
N GLU A 238 113.77 -3.96 14.81
CA GLU A 238 115.08 -4.04 14.15
C GLU A 238 115.93 -2.85 14.60
N ALA A 239 116.62 -3.02 15.73
CA ALA A 239 117.92 -2.39 16.02
C ALA A 239 118.44 -2.95 17.35
N SER A 240 119.37 -3.89 17.19
CA SER A 240 120.54 -4.16 18.04
C SER A 240 120.96 -3.06 19.01
#